data_AF-Q59003-F1
#
_entry.id   AF-Q59003-F1
#
_cell.length_a   1.000
_cell.length_b   1.000
_cell.length_c   1.000
_cell.angle_alpha   90.00
_cell.angle_beta   90.00
_cell.angle_gamma   90.00
#
_symmetry.space_group_name_H-M   'P 1'
#
loop_
_entity.id
_entity.type
_entity.pdbx_description
1 polymer ?
#
loop_
_entity_poly.entity_id
_entity_poly.type
_entity_poly.pdbx_seq_one_letter_code
_entity_poly.pdbx_strand_id
1 'polypeptide(L)' 'MEDMWGKIGETAGKIYHLLEGGEKSLSQIEKILRKEGYNSNIVKMAIGWLAREDKIFVLKDDKKWVIKLK' A
#
# COMPACT_ATOMS: atom_id res chain seq x y z
N MET A 1 15.81 -0.22 -18.75
CA MET A 1 14.66 0.52 -18.19
C MET A 1 13.98 -0.43 -17.23
N GLU A 2 13.68 0.00 -16.01
CA GLU A 2 13.03 -0.89 -15.03
C GLU A 2 11.52 -0.97 -15.29
N ASP A 3 10.94 -2.17 -15.19
CA ASP A 3 9.49 -2.35 -15.28
C ASP A 3 8.81 -1.85 -13.99
N MET A 4 8.36 -0.60 -14.03
CA MET A 4 7.68 0.03 -12.91
C MET A 4 6.27 -0.51 -12.70
N TRP A 5 5.61 -0.98 -13.76
CA TRP A 5 4.26 -1.51 -13.69
C TRP A 5 4.24 -2.83 -12.92
N GLY A 6 5.14 -3.75 -13.28
CA GLY A 6 5.34 -5.01 -12.55
C GLY A 6 5.65 -4.78 -11.07
N LYS A 7 6.55 -3.84 -10.75
CA LYS A 7 6.89 -3.51 -9.35
C LYS A 7 5.71 -2.94 -8.57
N ILE A 8 4.90 -2.06 -9.17
CA ILE A 8 3.70 -1.52 -8.53
C ILE A 8 2.70 -2.64 -8.27
N GLY A 9 2.47 -3.53 -9.25
CA GLY A 9 1.58 -4.68 -9.11
C GLY A 9 2.02 -5.66 -8.02
N GLU A 10 3.30 -6.02 -7.98
CA GLU A 10 3.87 -6.87 -6.93
C GLU A 10 3.71 -6.23 -5.54
N THR A 11 4.06 -4.94 -5.44
CA THR A 11 3.93 -4.19 -4.18
C THR A 11 2.46 -4.10 -3.76
N ALA A 12 1.53 -3.92 -4.69
CA ALA A 12 0.09 -3.90 -4.42
C ALA A 12 -0.39 -5.25 -3.88
N GLY A 13 0.04 -6.37 -4.47
CA GLY A 13 -0.24 -7.71 -3.94
C GLY A 13 0.25 -7.87 -2.50
N LYS A 14 1.48 -7.43 -2.21
CA LYS A 14 2.01 -7.46 -0.84
C LYS A 14 1.21 -6.60 0.14
N ILE A 15 0.81 -5.39 -0.26
CA ILE A 15 -0.01 -4.51 0.59
C ILE A 15 -1.37 -5.15 0.85
N TYR A 16 -1.98 -5.75 -0.17
CA TYR A 16 -3.25 -6.46 -0.01
C TYR A 16 -3.15 -7.56 1.05
N HIS A 17 -2.16 -8.46 0.91
CA HIS A 17 -1.92 -9.52 1.89
C HIS A 17 -1.56 -8.98 3.29
N LEU A 18 -0.82 -7.88 3.36
CA LEU A 18 -0.52 -7.23 4.64
C LEU A 18 -1.79 -6.74 5.36
N LEU A 19 -2.78 -6.27 4.59
CA LEU A 19 -4.06 -5.76 5.10
C LEU A 19 -5.09 -6.86 5.42
N GLU A 20 -4.90 -8.10 4.94
CA GLU A 20 -5.68 -9.25 5.38
C GLU A 20 -5.54 -9.47 6.90
N GLY A 21 -4.38 -9.10 7.47
CA GLY A 21 -4.14 -9.07 8.91
C GLY A 21 -4.79 -7.89 9.66
N GLY A 22 -5.71 -7.17 9.04
CA GLY A 22 -6.40 -6.01 9.61
C GLY A 22 -5.84 -4.66 9.14
N GLU A 23 -6.59 -3.60 9.47
CA GLU A 23 -6.28 -2.24 9.04
C GLU A 23 -4.92 -1.74 9.55
N LYS A 24 -4.25 -0.92 8.73
CA LYS A 24 -2.96 -0.32 9.06
C LYS A 24 -2.90 1.11 8.62
N SER A 25 -2.15 1.92 9.35
CA SER A 25 -1.83 3.26 8.88
C SER A 25 -0.86 3.23 7.69
N LEU A 26 -0.92 4.23 6.82
CA LEU A 26 0.02 4.42 5.72
C LEU A 26 1.48 4.35 6.20
N SER A 27 1.79 5.01 7.32
CA SER A 27 3.14 4.99 7.89
C SER A 27 3.56 3.61 8.39
N GLN A 28 2.64 2.78 8.89
CA GLN A 28 2.94 1.39 9.25
C GLN A 28 3.26 0.57 7.99
N ILE A 29 2.47 0.70 6.93
CA ILE A 29 2.69 -0.01 5.66
C ILE A 29 4.04 0.39 5.06
N GLU A 30 4.32 1.69 4.97
CA GLU A 30 5.62 2.20 4.50
C GLU A 30 6.77 1.69 5.36
N LYS A 31 6.65 1.67 6.68
CA LYS A 31 7.70 1.19 7.58
C LYS A 31 7.95 -0.32 7.41
N ILE A 32 6.91 -1.11 7.23
CA ILE A 32 7.02 -2.56 7.03
C ILE A 32 7.71 -2.84 5.69
N LEU A 33 7.20 -2.26 4.61
CA LEU A 33 7.75 -2.51 3.28
C LEU A 33 9.13 -1.89 3.07
N ARG A 34 9.45 -0.77 3.72
CA ARG A 34 10.81 -0.21 3.71
C ARG A 34 11.84 -1.15 4.32
N LYS A 35 11.47 -1.92 5.36
CA LYS A 35 12.37 -2.95 5.93
C LYS A 35 12.63 -4.10 4.95
N GLU A 36 11.70 -4.34 4.03
CA GLU A 36 11.86 -5.30 2.93
C GLU A 36 12.55 -4.70 1.69
N GLY A 37 12.98 -3.43 1.75
CA GLY A 37 13.68 -2.76 0.65
C GLY A 37 12.79 -2.01 -0.34
N TYR A 38 11.48 -1.93 -0.13
CA TYR A 38 10.59 -1.17 -1.00
C TYR A 38 10.71 0.33 -0.77
N ASN A 39 10.63 1.09 -1.88
CA ASN A 39 10.63 2.54 -1.85
C ASN A 39 9.23 3.09 -1.51
N SER A 40 9.16 4.11 -0.65
CA SER A 40 7.90 4.77 -0.25
C SER A 40 7.04 5.26 -1.42
N ASN A 41 7.63 5.70 -2.53
CA ASN A 41 6.89 6.13 -3.72
C ASN A 41 6.17 4.96 -4.38
N ILE A 42 6.84 3.80 -4.50
CA ILE A 42 6.24 2.57 -5.03
C ILE A 42 5.10 2.11 -4.13
N VAL A 43 5.29 2.15 -2.81
CA VAL A 43 4.23 1.83 -1.84
C VAL A 43 3.00 2.72 -2.03
N LYS A 44 3.18 4.05 -2.16
CA LYS A 44 2.06 4.97 -2.40
C LYS A 44 1.38 4.74 -3.75
N MET A 45 2.14 4.46 -4.80
CA MET A 45 1.58 4.13 -6.12
C MET A 45 0.78 2.82 -6.08
N ALA A 46 1.29 1.81 -5.36
CA ALA A 46 0.59 0.54 -5.14
C ALA A 46 -0.70 0.71 -4.34
N ILE A 47 -0.73 1.59 -3.34
CA ILE A 47 -1.97 1.95 -2.62
C ILE A 47 -2.94 2.63 -3.57
N GLY A 48 -2.48 3.61 -4.36
CA GLY A 48 -3.32 4.26 -5.37
C GLY A 48 -3.89 3.29 -6.39
N TRP A 49 -3.11 2.29 -6.80
CA TRP A 49 -3.56 1.20 -7.65
C TRP A 49 -4.68 0.39 -7.00
N LEU A 50 -4.49 -0.10 -5.77
CA LEU A 50 -5.51 -0.86 -5.05
C LEU A 50 -6.79 -0.04 -4.83
N ALA A 51 -6.66 1.25 -4.56
CA ALA A 51 -7.79 2.15 -4.40
C ALA A 51 -8.54 2.37 -5.71
N ARG A 52 -7.83 2.53 -6.84
CA ARG A 52 -8.43 2.60 -8.18
C ARG A 52 -9.22 1.33 -8.51
N GLU A 53 -8.70 0.18 -8.09
CA GLU A 53 -9.33 -1.13 -8.27
C GLU A 53 -10.43 -1.44 -7.24
N ASP A 54 -10.78 -0.48 -6.37
CA ASP A 54 -11.82 -0.61 -5.34
C ASP A 54 -11.58 -1.78 -4.37
N LYS A 55 -10.31 -2.17 -4.15
CA LYS A 55 -9.92 -3.28 -3.28
C LYS A 55 -9.69 -2.87 -1.82
N ILE A 56 -9.55 -1.57 -1.56
CA ILE A 56 -9.25 -1.01 -0.25
C ILE A 56 -10.04 0.26 0.03
N PHE A 57 -10.29 0.52 1.30
CA PHE A 57 -10.66 1.85 1.80
C PHE A 57 -9.40 2.62 2.20
N VAL A 58 -9.32 3.88 1.82
CA VAL A 58 -8.28 4.82 2.26
C VAL A 58 -8.96 5.96 3.02
N LEU A 59 -8.94 5.85 4.35
CA LEU A 59 -9.60 6.78 5.26
C LEU A 59 -8.59 7.78 5.80
N LYS A 60 -8.97 9.06 5.85
CA LYS A 60 -8.16 10.11 6.47
C LYS A 60 -8.75 10.47 7.82
N ASP A 61 -7.97 10.33 8.88
CA ASP A 61 -8.30 10.75 10.24
C ASP A 61 -7.28 11.79 10.70
N ASP A 62 -7.70 13.07 10.68
CA ASP A 62 -6.88 14.26 10.92
C ASP A 62 -5.57 14.25 10.11
N LYS A 63 -4.48 13.76 10.72
CA LYS A 63 -3.12 13.69 10.16
C LYS A 63 -2.68 12.30 9.73
N LYS A 64 -3.51 11.28 9.93
CA LYS A 64 -3.19 9.88 9.65
C LYS A 64 -4.07 9.33 8.54
N TRP A 65 -3.48 8.49 7.70
CA TRP A 65 -4.20 7.72 6.72
C TRP A 65 -4.30 6.29 7.22
N VAL A 66 -5.52 5.77 7.33
CA VAL A 66 -5.81 4.38 7.70
C VAL A 66 -6.30 3.66 6.46
N ILE A 67 -5.69 2.51 6.18
CA ILE A 67 -5.98 1.71 5.01
C ILE A 67 -6.47 0.34 5.50
N LYS A 68 -7.54 -0.15 4.88
CA LYS A 68 -8.12 -1.47 5.17
C LYS A 68 -8.67 -2.10 3.91
N LEU A 69 -8.75 -3.42 3.87
CA LEU A 69 -9.44 -4.11 2.78
C LEU A 69 -10.91 -3.73 2.76
N LYS A 70 -11.49 -3.80 1.56
CA LYS A 70 -12.92 -3.67 1.36
C LYS A 70 -13.64 -4.96 1.75
#